data_AF-A0A833QSL3-F1
#
_entry.id   AF-A0A833QSL3-F1
#
_cell.length_a   1.000
_cell.length_b   1.000
_cell.length_c   1.000
_cell.angle_alpha   90.00
_cell.angle_beta   90.00
_cell.angle_gamma   90.00
#
_symmetry.space_group_name_H-M   'P 1'
#
loop_
_entity.id
_entity.type
_entity.pdbx_description
1 polymer ?
#
loop_
_entity_poly.entity_id
_entity_poly.type
_entity_poly.pdbx_seq_one_letter_code
_entity_poly.pdbx_strand_id
1 'polypeptide(L)'
;MTSPHYFVNRLDDFFKEAKQFTIKAKQILGDRYGFDWEDRLELKQLEKIVTMLNDARKFFDKTFQDFFSFGSIDQSSSTPEISQEIHRFGWLLFLNLRIDTPQIGKDLVSCVHVLVAVLAILILHVPVKFRNFSPQDTSRLVKRSEKGVDLLTSLCITYHMFEDYVRGMMEKAYKIISETLNRKPILASDCETDLMNHINTEGLMYFNNMLEEGLVEPGIQALEKHYMDVVANKGEVDEMLFV
;
A
#
# COMPACT_ATOMS: atom_id res chain seq x y z
N MET A 1 -14.04 15.09 -9.59
CA MET A 1 -12.85 14.46 -8.98
C MET A 1 -11.63 15.28 -9.33
N THR A 2 -11.03 15.96 -8.35
CA THR A 2 -9.75 16.67 -8.54
C THR A 2 -8.62 15.65 -8.63
N SER A 3 -7.77 15.74 -9.65
CA SER A 3 -6.63 14.84 -9.85
C SER A 3 -5.67 14.91 -8.65
N PRO A 4 -5.13 13.77 -8.17
CA PRO A 4 -4.15 13.72 -7.07
C PRO A 4 -2.96 14.67 -7.27
N HIS A 5 -2.54 14.88 -8.52
CA HIS A 5 -1.48 15.83 -8.89
C HIS A 5 -1.80 17.29 -8.55
N TYR A 6 -3.07 17.71 -8.63
CA TYR A 6 -3.45 19.08 -8.30
C TYR A 6 -3.34 19.35 -6.79
N PHE A 7 -3.57 18.33 -5.97
CA PHE A 7 -3.54 18.44 -4.52
C PHE A 7 -2.12 18.42 -3.95
N VAL A 8 -1.25 17.54 -4.46
CA VAL A 8 0.18 17.51 -4.09
C VAL A 8 0.84 18.87 -4.34
N ASN A 9 0.54 19.50 -5.48
CA ASN A 9 1.05 20.85 -5.79
C ASN A 9 0.60 21.91 -4.77
N ARG A 10 -0.64 21.82 -4.24
CA ARG A 10 -1.13 22.73 -3.19
C ARG A 10 -0.44 22.51 -1.85
N LEU A 11 -0.16 21.26 -1.48
CA LEU A 11 0.59 20.95 -0.27
C LEU A 11 2.02 21.47 -0.35
N ASP A 12 2.69 21.27 -1.48
CA ASP A 12 4.05 21.78 -1.69
C ASP A 12 4.11 23.31 -1.57
N ASP A 13 3.12 24.01 -2.12
CA ASP A 13 3.04 25.47 -2.01
C ASP A 13 2.72 25.92 -0.58
N PHE A 14 1.85 25.21 0.14
CA PHE A 14 1.59 25.44 1.56
C PHE A 14 2.88 25.27 2.41
N PHE A 15 3.64 24.19 2.22
CA PHE A 15 4.89 24.00 2.96
C PHE A 15 5.95 25.03 2.60
N LYS A 16 6.04 25.46 1.34
CA LYS A 16 6.93 26.57 0.93
C LYS A 16 6.55 27.86 1.65
N GLU A 17 5.26 28.22 1.68
CA GLU A 17 4.79 29.44 2.34
C GLU A 17 5.00 29.37 3.85
N ALA A 18 4.69 28.24 4.47
CA ALA A 18 4.88 28.04 5.90
C ALA A 18 6.37 28.10 6.28
N LYS A 19 7.28 27.55 5.46
CA LYS A 19 8.73 27.72 5.64
C LYS A 19 9.16 29.19 5.62
N GLN A 20 8.60 30.01 4.72
CA GLN A 20 8.93 31.44 4.69
C GLN A 20 8.49 32.16 5.97
N PHE A 21 7.35 31.80 6.54
CA PHE A 21 6.90 32.33 7.83
C PHE A 21 7.85 31.92 8.96
N THR A 22 8.21 30.64 9.03
CA THR A 22 9.15 30.07 10.02
C THR A 22 10.50 30.80 9.98
N ILE A 23 11.03 31.11 8.79
CA ILE A 23 12.28 31.88 8.64
C ILE A 23 12.16 33.27 9.28
N LYS A 24 11.05 33.98 9.03
CA LYS A 24 10.81 35.32 9.57
C LYS A 24 10.59 35.32 11.08
N ALA A 25 9.96 34.27 11.61
CA ALA A 25 9.67 34.13 13.04
C ALA A 25 10.80 33.44 13.83
N LYS A 26 11.85 32.94 13.15
CA LYS A 26 12.88 32.05 13.73
C LYS A 26 13.51 32.57 15.01
N GLN A 27 13.91 33.84 15.01
CA GLN A 27 14.57 34.45 16.16
C GLN A 27 13.60 34.61 17.34
N ILE A 28 12.38 35.12 17.08
CA ILE A 28 11.35 35.32 18.11
C ILE A 28 10.95 33.99 18.76
N LEU A 29 10.78 32.94 17.95
CA LEU A 29 10.40 31.62 18.42
C LEU A 29 11.56 30.90 19.10
N GLY A 30 12.79 31.06 18.61
CA GLY A 30 14.01 30.56 19.26
C GLY A 30 14.24 31.17 20.65
N ASP A 31 14.05 32.48 20.79
CA ASP A 31 14.21 33.18 22.06
C ASP A 31 13.14 32.79 23.09
N ARG A 32 11.91 32.49 22.66
CA ARG A 32 10.80 32.10 23.56
C ARG A 32 10.76 30.63 23.91
N TYR A 33 11.06 29.77 22.94
CA TYR A 33 10.81 28.33 23.04
C TYR A 33 12.11 27.51 23.00
N GLY A 34 13.27 28.13 22.83
CA GLY A 34 14.55 27.44 22.64
C GLY A 34 14.82 27.14 21.17
N PHE A 35 16.08 26.95 20.80
CA PHE A 35 16.50 26.75 19.40
C PHE A 35 16.00 25.43 18.77
N ASP A 36 15.51 24.49 19.58
CA ASP A 36 14.90 23.22 19.16
C ASP A 36 13.40 23.32 18.86
N TRP A 37 12.79 24.52 18.98
CA TRP A 37 11.35 24.73 18.80
C TRP A 37 10.80 24.19 17.48
N GLU A 38 11.63 24.25 16.44
CA GLU A 38 11.24 23.90 15.08
C GLU A 38 10.99 22.40 14.94
N ASP A 39 11.74 21.56 15.66
CA ASP A 39 11.58 20.09 15.65
C ASP A 39 10.36 19.62 16.44
N ARG A 40 9.80 20.51 17.27
CA ARG A 40 8.55 20.29 18.04
C ARG A 40 7.31 20.80 17.31
N LEU A 41 7.46 21.38 16.12
CA LEU A 41 6.32 21.81 15.31
C LEU A 41 5.64 20.61 14.66
N GLU A 42 4.33 20.49 14.90
CA GLU A 42 3.44 19.55 14.18
C GLU A 42 3.57 19.71 12.66
N LEU A 43 3.75 20.94 12.17
CA LEU A 43 3.94 21.24 10.75
C LEU A 43 5.18 20.52 10.15
N LYS A 44 6.31 20.48 10.87
CA LYS A 44 7.52 19.77 10.39
C LYS A 44 7.32 18.27 10.37
N GLN A 45 6.61 17.73 11.38
CA GLN A 45 6.28 16.31 11.42
C GLN A 45 5.35 15.95 10.26
N LEU A 46 4.37 16.82 9.97
CA LEU A 46 3.47 16.67 8.84
C LEU A 46 4.20 16.72 7.48
N GLU A 47 5.14 17.66 7.29
CA GLU A 47 5.94 17.73 6.06
C GLU A 47 6.73 16.43 5.83
N LYS A 48 7.31 15.86 6.89
CA LYS A 48 8.01 14.56 6.83
C LYS A 48 7.06 13.43 6.44
N ILE A 49 5.88 13.36 7.03
CA ILE A 49 4.87 12.33 6.71
C ILE A 49 4.44 12.43 5.25
N VAL A 50 4.13 13.64 4.76
CA VAL A 50 3.73 13.89 3.36
C VAL A 50 4.83 13.49 2.39
N THR A 51 6.08 13.86 2.67
CA THR A 51 7.23 13.50 1.82
C THR A 51 7.41 11.99 1.76
N MET A 52 7.37 11.32 2.91
CA MET A 52 7.49 9.87 3.02
C MET A 52 6.34 9.15 2.29
N LEU A 53 5.10 9.59 2.47
CA LEU A 53 3.93 9.02 1.78
C LEU A 53 4.00 9.19 0.27
N ASN A 54 4.47 10.34 -0.22
CA ASN A 54 4.69 10.57 -1.64
C ASN A 54 5.71 9.60 -2.22
N ASP A 55 6.83 9.36 -1.53
CA ASP A 55 7.85 8.43 -1.99
C ASP A 55 7.37 6.96 -1.91
N ALA A 56 6.61 6.63 -0.87
CA ALA A 56 5.94 5.33 -0.75
C ALA A 56 4.92 5.10 -1.88
N ARG A 57 4.13 6.13 -2.25
CA ARG A 57 3.18 6.07 -3.37
C ARG A 57 3.90 5.85 -4.70
N LYS A 58 4.98 6.59 -4.97
CA LYS A 58 5.81 6.38 -6.18
C LYS A 58 6.36 4.96 -6.27
N PHE A 59 6.82 4.41 -5.14
CA PHE A 59 7.27 3.02 -5.06
C PHE A 59 6.12 2.06 -5.39
N PHE A 60 4.96 2.25 -4.78
CA PHE A 60 3.78 1.42 -5.02
C PHE A 60 3.32 1.49 -6.48
N ASP A 61 3.19 2.68 -7.06
CA ASP A 61 2.77 2.88 -8.45
C ASP A 61 3.69 2.16 -9.42
N LYS A 62 5.02 2.29 -9.23
CA LYS A 62 6.02 1.62 -10.07
C LYS A 62 5.91 0.10 -9.95
N THR A 63 5.91 -0.42 -8.73
CA THR A 63 5.89 -1.87 -8.51
C THR A 63 4.57 -2.50 -8.94
N PHE A 64 3.46 -1.80 -8.78
CA PHE A 64 2.16 -2.22 -9.31
C PHE A 64 2.20 -2.41 -10.83
N GLN A 65 2.76 -1.44 -11.57
CA GLN A 65 2.91 -1.53 -13.02
C GLN A 65 3.89 -2.63 -13.46
N ASP A 66 4.90 -2.92 -12.64
CA ASP A 66 5.82 -4.03 -12.91
C ASP A 66 5.10 -5.38 -12.84
N PHE A 67 4.18 -5.58 -11.90
CA PHE A 67 3.52 -6.88 -11.67
C PHE A 67 2.16 -7.04 -12.37
N PHE A 68 1.49 -5.96 -12.76
CA PHE A 68 0.13 -6.02 -13.30
C PHE A 68 0.00 -5.28 -14.63
N SER A 69 -0.77 -5.86 -15.55
CA SER A 69 -1.05 -5.31 -16.87
C SER A 69 -2.53 -5.43 -17.14
N PHE A 70 -3.15 -4.28 -17.35
CA PHE A 70 -4.55 -4.15 -17.69
C PHE A 70 -4.54 -3.61 -19.13
N GLY A 71 -4.74 -4.50 -20.11
CA GLY A 71 -4.48 -4.22 -21.52
C GLY A 71 -5.22 -2.98 -22.06
N SER A 72 -4.67 -2.35 -23.11
CA SER A 72 -5.25 -1.16 -23.74
C SER A 72 -6.05 -1.43 -25.03
N ILE A 73 -6.49 -2.67 -25.27
CA ILE A 73 -6.90 -3.08 -26.63
C ILE A 73 -8.34 -3.61 -26.60
N ASP A 74 -9.25 -2.78 -27.12
CA ASP A 74 -10.51 -3.13 -27.78
C ASP A 74 -11.28 -4.34 -27.22
N GLN A 75 -11.88 -4.19 -26.03
CA GLN A 75 -13.21 -4.71 -25.69
C GLN A 75 -13.55 -4.37 -24.22
N SER A 76 -14.76 -3.85 -24.01
CA SER A 76 -15.40 -3.47 -22.74
C SER A 76 -14.88 -2.21 -22.04
N SER A 77 -15.83 -1.35 -21.65
CA SER A 77 -15.62 -0.07 -20.96
C SER A 77 -15.09 -0.19 -19.53
N SER A 78 -14.99 -1.40 -18.96
CA SER A 78 -14.67 -1.65 -17.54
C SER A 78 -13.21 -1.99 -17.24
N THR A 79 -12.37 -2.27 -18.25
CA THR A 79 -10.97 -2.69 -18.03
C THR A 79 -10.07 -1.63 -17.37
N PRO A 80 -10.16 -0.33 -17.72
CA PRO A 80 -9.41 0.71 -17.02
C PRO A 80 -9.90 0.95 -15.59
N GLU A 81 -11.18 0.69 -15.33
CA GLU A 81 -11.84 0.93 -14.05
C GLU A 81 -11.39 -0.08 -13.00
N ILE A 82 -11.39 -1.38 -13.33
CA ILE A 82 -10.94 -2.42 -12.40
C ILE A 82 -9.44 -2.29 -12.03
N SER A 83 -8.60 -1.80 -12.95
CA SER A 83 -7.19 -1.53 -12.67
C SER A 83 -7.04 -0.49 -11.56
N GLN A 84 -7.80 0.60 -11.66
CA GLN A 84 -7.81 1.67 -10.67
C GLN A 84 -8.40 1.20 -9.35
N GLU A 85 -9.45 0.38 -9.37
CA GLU A 85 -10.02 -0.22 -8.17
C GLU A 85 -9.02 -1.10 -7.43
N ILE A 86 -8.33 -2.02 -8.12
CA ILE A 86 -7.34 -2.91 -7.49
C ILE A 86 -6.14 -2.10 -6.96
N HIS A 87 -5.69 -1.10 -7.70
CA HIS A 87 -4.63 -0.20 -7.27
C HIS A 87 -5.03 0.55 -5.99
N ARG A 88 -6.22 1.17 -5.99
CA ARG A 88 -6.82 1.87 -4.85
C ARG A 88 -6.99 0.95 -3.64
N PHE A 89 -7.49 -0.27 -3.86
CA PHE A 89 -7.61 -1.29 -2.82
C PHE A 89 -6.28 -1.58 -2.14
N GLY A 90 -5.22 -1.79 -2.94
CA GLY A 90 -3.87 -2.03 -2.42
C GLY A 90 -3.35 -0.86 -1.58
N TRP A 91 -3.51 0.36 -2.07
CA TRP A 91 -3.10 1.56 -1.33
C TRP A 91 -3.88 1.73 -0.02
N LEU A 92 -5.19 1.49 -0.02
CA LEU A 92 -6.02 1.55 1.19
C LEU A 92 -5.65 0.47 2.20
N LEU A 93 -5.33 -0.75 1.75
CA LEU A 93 -4.84 -1.80 2.63
C LEU A 93 -3.52 -1.40 3.31
N PHE A 94 -2.62 -0.73 2.58
CA PHE A 94 -1.41 -0.15 3.15
C PHE A 94 -1.71 0.90 4.23
N LEU A 95 -2.63 1.84 3.97
CA LEU A 95 -3.01 2.87 4.93
C LEU A 95 -3.59 2.26 6.21
N ASN A 96 -4.47 1.25 6.07
CA ASN A 96 -5.03 0.53 7.21
C ASN A 96 -3.96 -0.24 8.01
N LEU A 97 -3.01 -0.90 7.34
CA LEU A 97 -1.88 -1.55 8.03
C LEU A 97 -1.00 -0.58 8.81
N ARG A 98 -0.76 0.60 8.23
CA ARG A 98 0.06 1.65 8.82
C ARG A 98 -0.60 2.21 10.08
N ILE A 99 -1.89 2.52 10.02
CA ILE A 99 -2.58 3.12 11.17
C ILE A 99 -2.71 2.17 12.36
N ASP A 100 -2.79 0.86 12.08
CA ASP A 100 -2.88 -0.21 13.08
C ASP A 100 -1.53 -0.65 13.64
N THR A 101 -0.41 -0.27 13.01
CA THR A 101 0.92 -0.56 13.53
C THR A 101 1.73 0.73 13.67
N PRO A 102 1.66 1.44 14.81
CA PRO A 102 2.34 2.73 15.01
C PRO A 102 3.87 2.69 14.91
N GLN A 103 4.47 1.51 15.05
CA GLN A 103 5.91 1.30 14.84
C GLN A 103 6.30 1.40 13.36
N ILE A 104 5.33 1.20 12.48
CA ILE A 104 5.45 1.06 11.05
C ILE A 104 4.94 2.35 10.40
N GLY A 105 5.74 2.91 9.48
CA GLY A 105 5.48 4.23 8.92
C GLY A 105 6.11 5.39 9.70
N LYS A 106 7.10 5.10 10.55
CA LYS A 106 8.00 6.12 11.11
C LYS A 106 9.06 6.58 10.10
N ASP A 107 9.31 5.77 9.09
CA ASP A 107 10.30 6.00 8.04
C ASP A 107 9.90 5.28 6.73
N LEU A 108 10.53 5.70 5.63
CA LEU A 108 10.24 5.20 4.29
C LEU A 108 10.54 3.70 4.12
N VAL A 109 11.59 3.17 4.77
CA VAL A 109 11.97 1.76 4.66
C VAL A 109 10.87 0.89 5.27
N SER A 110 10.37 1.29 6.45
CA SER A 110 9.23 0.65 7.09
C SER A 110 7.97 0.68 6.19
N CYS A 111 7.70 1.80 5.50
CA CYS A 111 6.59 1.88 4.53
C CYS A 111 6.78 0.90 3.36
N VAL A 112 7.98 0.84 2.79
CA VAL A 112 8.31 -0.08 1.68
C VAL A 112 8.07 -1.53 2.11
N HIS A 113 8.49 -1.93 3.32
CA HIS A 113 8.26 -3.29 3.79
C HIS A 113 6.77 -3.66 3.86
N VAL A 114 5.91 -2.75 4.31
CA VAL A 114 4.44 -2.96 4.30
C VAL A 114 3.92 -3.04 2.88
N LEU A 115 4.38 -2.14 2.00
CA LEU A 115 3.94 -2.15 0.60
C LEU A 115 4.33 -3.43 -0.11
N VAL A 116 5.47 -4.05 0.21
CA VAL A 116 5.81 -5.36 -0.36
C VAL A 116 4.92 -6.47 0.21
N ALA A 117 4.53 -6.42 1.48
CA ALA A 117 3.53 -7.36 2.02
C ALA A 117 2.17 -7.19 1.32
N VAL A 118 1.73 -5.96 1.10
CA VAL A 118 0.53 -5.65 0.30
C VAL A 118 0.68 -6.17 -1.13
N LEU A 119 1.85 -5.95 -1.76
CA LEU A 119 2.14 -6.44 -3.11
C LEU A 119 2.05 -7.97 -3.18
N ALA A 120 2.57 -8.69 -2.19
CA ALA A 120 2.43 -10.14 -2.11
C ALA A 120 0.96 -10.57 -2.06
N ILE A 121 0.12 -9.88 -1.28
CA ILE A 121 -1.32 -10.14 -1.21
C ILE A 121 -1.99 -9.86 -2.56
N LEU A 122 -1.67 -8.73 -3.21
CA LEU A 122 -2.21 -8.42 -4.53
C LEU A 122 -1.79 -9.46 -5.56
N ILE A 123 -0.52 -9.88 -5.59
CA ILE A 123 -0.04 -10.92 -6.51
C ILE A 123 -0.84 -12.22 -6.34
N LEU A 124 -1.17 -12.60 -5.11
CA LEU A 124 -1.99 -13.78 -4.84
C LEU A 124 -3.44 -13.62 -5.31
N HIS A 125 -4.05 -12.45 -5.10
CA HIS A 125 -5.50 -12.27 -5.24
C HIS A 125 -5.95 -11.67 -6.57
N VAL A 126 -5.06 -10.95 -7.28
CA VAL A 126 -5.39 -10.38 -8.59
C VAL A 126 -5.54 -11.50 -9.62
N PRO A 127 -6.62 -11.53 -10.41
CA PRO A 127 -6.81 -12.51 -11.47
C PRO A 127 -5.62 -12.62 -12.43
N VAL A 128 -5.27 -13.85 -12.84
CA VAL A 128 -4.10 -14.12 -13.70
C VAL A 128 -4.12 -13.33 -15.00
N LYS A 129 -5.31 -13.08 -15.57
CA LYS A 129 -5.48 -12.26 -16.78
C LYS A 129 -4.95 -10.82 -16.65
N PHE A 130 -4.76 -10.33 -15.42
CA PHE A 130 -4.25 -8.99 -15.14
C PHE A 130 -2.79 -8.98 -14.64
N ARG A 131 -2.13 -10.14 -14.54
CA ARG A 131 -0.74 -10.23 -14.10
C ARG A 131 0.20 -10.04 -15.28
N ASN A 132 1.23 -9.20 -15.11
CA ASN A 132 2.24 -8.88 -16.12
C ASN A 132 3.53 -9.68 -15.94
N PHE A 133 3.42 -10.91 -15.43
CA PHE A 133 4.55 -11.80 -15.28
C PHE A 133 4.12 -13.22 -15.62
N SER A 134 5.03 -13.95 -16.25
CA SER A 134 4.89 -15.39 -16.40
C SER A 134 5.37 -16.05 -15.11
N PRO A 135 4.83 -17.21 -14.70
CA PRO A 135 5.49 -18.07 -13.72
C PRO A 135 6.93 -18.44 -14.09
N GLN A 136 7.29 -18.28 -15.36
CA GLN A 136 8.66 -18.47 -15.85
C GLN A 136 9.56 -17.23 -15.73
N ASP A 137 9.04 -16.09 -15.28
CA ASP A 137 9.78 -14.83 -15.17
C ASP A 137 10.78 -14.87 -14.00
N THR A 138 12.02 -15.26 -14.31
CA THR A 138 13.11 -15.36 -13.34
C THR A 138 13.70 -14.01 -12.96
N SER A 139 13.30 -12.91 -13.60
CA SER A 139 13.86 -11.58 -13.31
C SER A 139 13.25 -10.96 -12.06
N ARG A 140 11.95 -11.22 -11.81
CA ARG A 140 11.19 -10.67 -10.67
C ARG A 140 10.91 -11.73 -9.60
N LEU A 141 10.77 -12.99 -10.02
CA LEU A 141 10.46 -14.12 -9.16
C LEU A 141 11.63 -15.11 -9.15
N VAL A 142 12.70 -14.68 -8.48
CA VAL A 142 14.03 -15.30 -8.53
C VAL A 142 14.11 -16.65 -7.80
N LYS A 143 13.25 -16.89 -6.80
CA LYS A 143 13.32 -18.09 -5.97
C LYS A 143 12.24 -19.09 -6.36
N ARG A 144 12.66 -20.36 -6.47
CA ARG A 144 11.78 -21.50 -6.71
C ARG A 144 12.03 -22.62 -5.73
N SER A 145 10.98 -23.39 -5.49
CA SER A 145 10.96 -24.67 -4.79
C SER A 145 10.40 -25.75 -5.72
N GLU A 146 10.40 -27.00 -5.26
CA GLU A 146 9.77 -28.12 -5.97
C GLU A 146 8.26 -27.90 -6.19
N LYS A 147 7.63 -27.04 -5.38
CA LYS A 147 6.20 -26.70 -5.43
C LYS A 147 5.88 -25.49 -6.32
N GLY A 148 6.88 -24.82 -6.88
CA GLY A 148 6.70 -23.63 -7.73
C GLY A 148 7.52 -22.42 -7.28
N VAL A 149 7.09 -21.23 -7.67
CA VAL A 149 7.70 -19.96 -7.26
C VAL A 149 7.48 -19.74 -5.77
N ASP A 150 8.56 -19.50 -5.05
CA ASP A 150 8.50 -19.03 -3.67
C ASP A 150 8.32 -17.51 -3.68
N LEU A 151 7.06 -17.07 -3.62
CA LEU A 151 6.69 -15.66 -3.77
C LEU A 151 7.33 -14.79 -2.69
N LEU A 152 7.21 -15.20 -1.43
CA LEU A 152 7.73 -14.45 -0.29
C LEU A 152 9.24 -14.35 -0.34
N THR A 153 9.94 -15.47 -0.53
CA THR A 153 11.39 -15.44 -0.61
C THR A 153 11.86 -14.62 -1.80
N SER A 154 11.18 -14.71 -2.95
CA SER A 154 11.52 -13.92 -4.14
C SER A 154 11.41 -12.42 -3.88
N LEU A 155 10.28 -11.97 -3.32
CA LEU A 155 10.08 -10.55 -3.00
C LEU A 155 11.09 -10.09 -1.93
N CYS A 156 11.38 -10.91 -0.92
CA CYS A 156 12.36 -10.58 0.10
C CYS A 156 13.78 -10.44 -0.46
N ILE A 157 14.18 -11.29 -1.42
CA ILE A 157 15.47 -11.15 -2.11
C ILE A 157 15.50 -9.85 -2.94
N THR A 158 14.45 -9.61 -3.74
CA THR A 158 14.36 -8.46 -4.64
C THR A 158 14.38 -7.13 -3.89
N TYR A 159 13.75 -7.06 -2.73
CA TYR A 159 13.62 -5.82 -1.94
C TYR A 159 14.50 -5.82 -0.67
N HIS A 160 15.42 -6.79 -0.53
CA HIS A 160 16.36 -6.91 0.59
C HIS A 160 15.70 -6.90 1.98
N MET A 161 14.72 -7.77 2.20
CA MET A 161 13.93 -7.86 3.43
C MET A 161 14.00 -9.22 4.11
N PHE A 162 13.53 -9.28 5.37
CA PHE A 162 13.35 -10.52 6.11
C PHE A 162 11.96 -11.11 5.90
N GLU A 163 11.92 -12.40 5.57
CA GLU A 163 10.68 -13.12 5.27
C GLU A 163 9.70 -13.14 6.45
N ASP A 164 10.18 -13.41 7.67
CA ASP A 164 9.34 -13.43 8.87
C ASP A 164 8.67 -12.09 9.13
N TYR A 165 9.35 -10.98 8.80
CA TYR A 165 8.78 -9.65 8.94
C TYR A 165 7.64 -9.43 7.92
N VAL A 166 7.84 -9.81 6.65
CA VAL A 166 6.82 -9.70 5.61
C VAL A 166 5.62 -10.59 5.92
N ARG A 167 5.87 -11.83 6.37
CA ARG A 167 4.83 -12.77 6.80
C ARG A 167 3.99 -12.19 7.94
N GLY A 168 4.63 -11.63 8.97
CA GLY A 168 3.92 -10.98 10.07
C GLY A 168 3.07 -9.77 9.63
N MET A 169 3.49 -9.04 8.59
CA MET A 169 2.67 -7.96 8.01
C MET A 169 1.49 -8.50 7.21
N MET A 170 1.68 -9.58 6.45
CA MET A 170 0.60 -10.24 5.75
C MET A 170 -0.45 -10.80 6.70
N GLU A 171 -0.04 -11.40 7.83
CA GLU A 171 -0.97 -11.88 8.86
C GLU A 171 -1.86 -10.75 9.42
N LYS A 172 -1.28 -9.58 9.68
CA LYS A 172 -2.04 -8.39 10.09
C LYS A 172 -2.99 -7.92 8.99
N ALA A 173 -2.53 -7.93 7.75
CA ALA A 173 -3.34 -7.54 6.61
C ALA A 173 -4.52 -8.48 6.41
N TYR A 174 -4.31 -9.78 6.56
CA TYR A 174 -5.36 -10.79 6.51
C TYR A 174 -6.38 -10.59 7.61
N LYS A 175 -5.95 -10.21 8.82
CA LYS A 175 -6.86 -9.85 9.90
C LYS A 175 -7.72 -8.64 9.52
N ILE A 176 -7.12 -7.56 9.04
CA ILE A 176 -7.84 -6.36 8.57
C ILE A 176 -8.84 -6.73 7.47
N ILE A 177 -8.41 -7.46 6.45
CA ILE A 177 -9.28 -7.90 5.36
C ILE A 177 -10.45 -8.73 5.93
N SER A 178 -10.17 -9.66 6.83
CA SER A 178 -11.20 -10.54 7.38
C SER A 178 -12.24 -9.78 8.19
N GLU A 179 -11.80 -8.87 9.06
CA GLU A 179 -12.66 -8.09 9.95
C GLU A 179 -13.42 -7.00 9.19
N THR A 180 -12.76 -6.28 8.28
CA THR A 180 -13.34 -5.14 7.56
C THR A 180 -14.23 -5.59 6.40
N LEU A 181 -13.83 -6.60 5.62
CA LEU A 181 -14.62 -7.09 4.48
C LEU A 181 -15.59 -8.22 4.86
N ASN A 182 -15.56 -8.67 6.12
CA ASN A 182 -16.33 -9.83 6.61
C ASN A 182 -16.14 -11.08 5.75
N ARG A 183 -14.88 -11.31 5.31
CA ARG A 183 -14.51 -12.48 4.51
C ARG A 183 -13.67 -13.44 5.36
N LYS A 184 -13.91 -14.74 5.19
CA LYS A 184 -13.08 -15.76 5.86
C LYS A 184 -11.90 -16.11 4.96
N PRO A 185 -10.66 -16.06 5.48
CA PRO A 185 -9.53 -16.60 4.75
C PRO A 185 -9.65 -18.12 4.67
N ILE A 186 -9.20 -18.68 3.56
CA ILE A 186 -8.89 -20.11 3.41
C ILE A 186 -7.39 -20.28 3.23
N LEU A 187 -6.88 -21.50 3.38
CA LEU A 187 -5.51 -21.78 2.96
C LEU A 187 -5.41 -21.65 1.44
N ALA A 188 -4.34 -21.01 0.95
CA ALA A 188 -4.14 -20.84 -0.48
C ALA A 188 -3.95 -22.19 -1.20
N SER A 189 -3.51 -23.24 -0.48
CA SER A 189 -3.45 -24.62 -0.97
C SER A 189 -4.82 -25.25 -1.26
N ASP A 190 -5.86 -24.77 -0.59
CA ASP A 190 -7.22 -25.33 -0.68
C ASP A 190 -8.05 -24.61 -1.74
N CYS A 191 -7.45 -23.62 -2.41
CA CYS A 191 -8.10 -22.88 -3.48
C CYS A 191 -8.03 -23.66 -4.80
N GLU A 192 -9.17 -24.07 -5.33
CA GLU A 192 -9.29 -24.81 -6.60
C GLU A 192 -9.09 -23.94 -7.86
N THR A 193 -8.65 -22.68 -7.70
CA THR A 193 -8.55 -21.75 -8.83
C THR A 193 -7.20 -21.86 -9.53
N ASP A 194 -7.22 -21.77 -10.86
CA ASP A 194 -6.02 -21.65 -11.69
C ASP A 194 -5.17 -20.40 -11.36
N LEU A 195 -5.65 -19.50 -10.48
CA LEU A 195 -4.91 -18.32 -10.05
C LEU A 195 -3.56 -18.65 -9.41
N MET A 196 -3.43 -19.82 -8.78
CA MET A 196 -2.25 -20.17 -7.98
C MET A 196 -1.31 -21.15 -8.69
N ASN A 197 -1.61 -21.50 -9.95
CA ASN A 197 -0.78 -22.42 -10.72
C ASN A 197 0.66 -21.87 -10.75
N HIS A 198 1.60 -22.72 -10.30
CA HIS A 198 3.04 -22.45 -10.23
C HIS A 198 3.53 -21.51 -9.11
N ILE A 199 2.70 -21.14 -8.14
CA ILE A 199 3.14 -20.46 -6.90
C ILE A 199 3.14 -21.47 -5.75
N ASN A 200 4.19 -21.47 -4.94
CA ASN A 200 4.19 -22.20 -3.67
C ASN A 200 3.22 -21.53 -2.69
N THR A 201 2.09 -22.17 -2.43
CA THR A 201 1.01 -21.65 -1.58
C THR A 201 1.14 -22.01 -0.10
N GLU A 202 2.21 -22.71 0.28
CA GLU A 202 2.41 -23.19 1.65
C GLU A 202 2.47 -22.03 2.66
N GLY A 203 1.59 -22.08 3.66
CA GLY A 203 1.50 -21.06 4.71
C GLY A 203 0.87 -19.73 4.27
N LEU A 204 0.36 -19.63 3.03
CA LEU A 204 -0.31 -18.43 2.53
C LEU A 204 -1.83 -18.55 2.67
N MET A 205 -2.50 -17.42 2.89
CA MET A 205 -3.96 -17.35 2.95
C MET A 205 -4.54 -16.72 1.69
N TYR A 206 -5.77 -17.12 1.36
CA TYR A 206 -6.52 -16.62 0.22
C TYR A 206 -7.94 -16.21 0.60
N PHE A 207 -8.44 -15.13 -0.02
CA PHE A 207 -9.80 -14.63 0.09
C PHE A 207 -10.49 -14.77 -1.26
N ASN A 208 -11.46 -15.69 -1.33
CA ASN A 208 -12.19 -15.96 -2.56
C ASN A 208 -12.82 -14.70 -3.14
N ASN A 209 -12.55 -14.47 -4.42
CA ASN A 209 -13.17 -13.46 -5.28
C ASN A 209 -13.10 -12.05 -4.67
N MET A 210 -12.02 -11.74 -3.95
CA MET A 210 -11.84 -10.43 -3.30
C MET A 210 -11.57 -9.33 -4.32
N LEU A 211 -10.79 -9.64 -5.37
CA LEU A 211 -10.36 -8.69 -6.39
C LEU A 211 -10.99 -8.98 -7.77
N GLU A 212 -12.17 -9.60 -7.78
CA GLU A 212 -12.95 -9.81 -9.01
C GLU A 212 -13.83 -8.59 -9.32
N GLU A 213 -14.14 -8.41 -10.61
CA GLU A 213 -14.95 -7.31 -11.13
C GLU A 213 -16.30 -7.20 -10.40
N GLY A 214 -16.67 -6.00 -9.95
CA GLY A 214 -17.88 -5.75 -9.16
C GLY A 214 -17.80 -6.14 -7.68
N LEU A 215 -16.74 -6.82 -7.24
CA LEU A 215 -16.52 -7.18 -5.83
C LEU A 215 -15.41 -6.37 -5.15
N VAL A 216 -14.60 -5.64 -5.93
CA VAL A 216 -13.52 -4.79 -5.41
C VAL A 216 -14.06 -3.54 -4.73
N GLU A 217 -14.99 -2.83 -5.37
CA GLU A 217 -15.53 -1.55 -4.89
C GLU A 217 -16.18 -1.64 -3.49
N PRO A 218 -17.01 -2.65 -3.16
CA PRO A 218 -17.49 -2.83 -1.79
C PRO A 218 -16.36 -2.99 -0.77
N GLY A 219 -15.26 -3.64 -1.15
CA GLY A 219 -14.08 -3.81 -0.30
C GLY A 219 -13.33 -2.50 -0.10
N ILE A 220 -13.19 -1.69 -1.15
CA ILE A 220 -12.63 -0.33 -1.09
C ILE A 220 -13.44 0.52 -0.11
N GLN A 221 -14.76 0.59 -0.28
CA GLN A 221 -15.63 1.38 0.59
C GLN A 221 -15.55 0.96 2.06
N ALA A 222 -15.42 -0.36 2.32
CA ALA A 222 -15.25 -0.87 3.66
C ALA A 222 -13.90 -0.46 4.28
N LEU A 223 -12.80 -0.56 3.52
CA LEU A 223 -11.47 -0.14 3.96
C LEU A 223 -11.36 1.36 4.18
N GLU A 224 -11.99 2.18 3.33
CA GLU A 224 -12.05 3.63 3.49
C GLU A 224 -12.81 4.00 4.75
N LYS A 225 -13.97 3.37 4.97
CA LYS A 225 -14.75 3.60 6.19
C LYS A 225 -13.95 3.24 7.44
N HIS A 226 -13.33 2.05 7.46
CA HIS A 226 -12.50 1.64 8.58
C HIS A 226 -11.37 2.64 8.85
N TYR A 227 -10.66 3.05 7.80
CA TYR A 227 -9.61 4.05 7.91
C TYR A 227 -10.11 5.37 8.49
N MET A 228 -11.21 5.92 7.95
CA MET A 228 -11.80 7.17 8.42
C MET A 228 -12.28 7.09 9.88
N ASP A 229 -12.88 5.97 10.28
CA ASP A 229 -13.30 5.75 11.67
C ASP A 229 -12.08 5.75 12.62
N VAL A 230 -10.94 5.20 12.20
CA VAL A 230 -9.72 5.21 13.02
C VAL A 230 -9.04 6.58 13.03
N VAL A 231 -8.94 7.28 11.89
CA VAL A 231 -8.31 8.61 11.79
C VAL A 231 -9.12 9.68 12.50
N ALA A 232 -10.45 9.69 12.35
CA ALA A 232 -11.33 10.66 12.99
C ALA A 232 -11.18 10.65 14.52
N ASN A 233 -10.84 9.49 15.08
CA ASN A 233 -10.57 9.33 16.50
C ASN A 233 -9.17 9.79 16.94
N LYS A 234 -8.22 9.98 16.02
CA LYS A 234 -6.84 10.39 16.31
C LYS A 234 -6.55 11.87 16.06
N GLY A 235 -7.39 12.57 15.29
CA GLY A 235 -7.15 13.98 14.93
C GLY A 235 -5.89 14.18 14.06
N GLU A 236 -5.41 13.11 13.43
CA GLU A 236 -4.25 13.10 12.54
C GLU A 236 -4.64 13.55 11.12
N VAL A 237 -3.65 13.81 10.27
CA VAL A 237 -3.90 14.20 8.88
C VAL A 237 -4.56 13.08 8.11
N ASP A 238 -5.56 13.45 7.31
CA ASP A 238 -6.24 12.51 6.42
C ASP A 238 -5.32 12.10 5.27
N GLU A 239 -4.67 10.95 5.41
CA GLU A 239 -3.79 10.39 4.38
C GLU A 239 -4.56 9.80 3.18
N MET A 240 -5.90 9.78 3.23
CA MET A 240 -6.71 9.46 2.04
C MET A 240 -6.54 10.48 0.91
N LEU A 241 -5.93 11.64 1.20
CA LEU A 241 -5.52 12.63 0.20
C LEU A 241 -4.58 12.06 -0.86
N PHE A 242 -3.93 10.92 -0.58
CA PHE A 242 -3.03 10.22 -1.51
C PHE A 242 -3.70 9.05 -2.24
N VAL A 243 -4.99 8.79 -2.03
CA VAL A 243 -5.74 7.66 -2.64
C VAL A 243 -5.99 7.94 -4.12
#